data_AF-A0A537TJ80-F1
#
_entry.id   AF-A0A537TJ80-F1
#
_cell.length_a   1.000
_cell.length_b   1.000
_cell.length_c   1.000
_cell.angle_alpha   90.00
_cell.angle_beta   90.00
_cell.angle_gamma   90.00
#
_symmetry.space_group_name_H-M   'P 1'
#
loop_
_entity.id
_entity.type
_entity.pdbx_description
1 polymer ?
#
loop_
_entity_poly.entity_id
_entity_poly.type
_entity_poly.pdbx_seq_one_letter_code
_entity_poly.pdbx_strand_id
1 'polypeptide(L)' 'MKLLLWDGTGLVLVAKRLEKSSFRWPTISDGVMRLTSAQLSALLEGLDW' A
#
# COMPACT_ATOMS: atom_id res chain seq x y z
N MET A 1 -9.36 -1.06 -0.25
CA MET A 1 -8.08 -1.13 0.47
C MET A 1 -8.10 -0.19 1.66
N LYS A 2 -7.54 -0.62 2.79
CA LYS A 2 -7.35 0.19 4.00
C LYS A 2 -5.88 0.09 4.40
N LEU A 3 -5.24 1.23 4.68
CA LEU A 3 -3.84 1.33 5.10
C LEU A 3 -3.76 2.14 6.40
N LEU A 4 -3.02 1.62 7.37
CA LEU A 4 -2.63 2.36 8.56
C LEU A 4 -1.22 2.92 8.36
N LEU A 5 -1.07 4.22 8.49
CA LEU A 5 0.17 4.96 8.31
C LEU A 5 0.53 5.68 9.61
N TRP A 6 1.81 5.82 9.91
CA TRP A 6 2.31 6.71 10.95
C TRP A 6 2.96 7.91 10.27
N ASP A 7 2.45 9.12 10.53
CA ASP A 7 2.95 10.35 9.89
C ASP A 7 4.03 11.09 10.70
N GLY A 8 4.44 10.53 11.85
CA GLY A 8 5.35 11.16 12.80
C GLY A 8 4.62 11.76 14.02
N THR A 9 3.33 12.05 13.89
CA THR A 9 2.50 12.66 14.95
C THR A 9 1.36 11.76 15.40
N GLY A 10 0.89 10.88 14.53
CA GLY A 10 -0.22 9.99 14.83
C GLY A 10 -0.43 8.89 13.79
N LEU A 11 -1.40 8.02 14.11
CA LEU A 11 -1.90 7.01 13.18
C LEU A 11 -2.95 7.63 12.26
N VAL A 12 -2.75 7.44 10.96
CA VAL A 12 -3.65 7.86 9.90
C VAL A 12 -4.21 6.62 9.21
N LEU A 13 -5.54 6.54 9.10
CA LEU A 13 -6.21 5.52 8.29
C LEU A 13 -6.53 6.08 6.91
N VAL A 14 -5.96 5.50 5.87
CA VAL A 14 -6.29 5.82 4.48
C VAL A 14 -7.11 4.69 3.89
N ALA A 15 -8.28 5.02 3.34
CA ALA A 15 -9.17 4.06 2.69
C ALA A 15 -9.39 4.44 1.22
N LYS A 16 -9.08 3.51 0.31
CA LYS A 16 -9.32 3.66 -1.14
C LYS A 16 -10.26 2.56 -1.62
N ARG A 17 -11.37 2.93 -2.24
CA ARG A 17 -12.26 1.98 -2.92
C ARG A 17 -11.63 1.62 -4.27
N LEU A 18 -11.59 0.33 -4.58
CA LEU A 18 -11.09 -0.17 -5.85
C LEU A 18 -12.31 -0.55 -6.69
N GLU A 19 -12.52 0.17 -7.79
CA GLU A 19 -13.73 0.03 -8.63
C GLU A 19 -13.54 -1.00 -9.75
N LYS A 20 -12.31 -1.20 -10.26
CA LYS A 20 -12.04 -2.07 -11.43
C LYS A 20 -10.83 -3.00 -11.31
N SER A 21 -9.90 -2.76 -10.38
CA SER A 21 -8.68 -3.56 -10.21
C SER A 21 -8.64 -4.22 -8.83
N SER A 22 -8.16 -5.46 -8.78
CA SER A 22 -7.75 -6.07 -7.52
C SER A 22 -6.36 -5.52 -7.17
N PHE A 23 -6.20 -5.05 -5.93
CA PHE A 23 -4.89 -4.68 -5.43
C PHE A 23 -4.11 -5.96 -5.13
N ARG A 24 -3.00 -6.19 -5.85
CA ARG A 24 -2.09 -7.30 -5.59
C ARG A 24 -0.99 -6.86 -4.66
N TRP A 25 -0.94 -7.48 -3.48
CA TRP A 25 0.19 -7.32 -2.59
C TRP A 25 1.38 -8.14 -3.11
N PRO A 26 2.56 -7.54 -3.25
CA PRO A 26 3.79 -8.28 -3.45
C PRO A 26 4.02 -9.27 -2.31
N THR A 27 4.76 -10.34 -2.61
CA THR A 27 5.06 -11.39 -1.65
C THR A 27 5.82 -10.81 -0.46
N ILE A 28 5.21 -10.89 0.73
CA ILE A 28 5.83 -10.39 1.96
C ILE A 28 6.73 -11.50 2.51
N SER A 29 8.03 -11.25 2.61
CA SER A 29 8.95 -12.05 3.43
C SER A 29 8.99 -11.47 4.84
N ASP A 30 8.96 -12.32 5.86
CA ASP A 30 9.18 -11.95 7.27
C ASP A 30 8.18 -10.92 7.87
N GLY A 31 7.00 -10.78 7.26
CA GLY A 31 5.92 -9.92 7.76
C GLY A 31 6.17 -8.41 7.61
N VAL A 32 7.33 -7.99 7.10
CA VAL A 32 7.68 -6.58 6.88
C VAL A 32 8.21 -6.39 5.46
N MET A 33 7.55 -5.54 4.70
CA MET A 33 8.02 -5.15 3.36
C MET A 33 8.60 -3.75 3.39
N ARG A 34 9.81 -3.59 2.85
CA ARG A 34 10.38 -2.26 2.58
C ARG A 34 10.05 -1.86 1.15
N LEU A 35 9.42 -0.71 0.99
CA LEU A 35 9.04 -0.14 -0.30
C LEU A 35 9.72 1.22 -0.47
N THR A 36 10.21 1.50 -1.68
CA THR A 36 10.53 2.87 -2.09
C THR A 36 9.24 3.67 -2.33
N SER A 37 9.34 4.99 -2.39
CA SER A 37 8.20 5.85 -2.74
C SER A 37 7.59 5.47 -4.09
N ALA A 38 8.42 5.16 -5.08
CA ALA A 38 7.98 4.72 -6.41
C ALA A 38 7.23 3.38 -6.36
N GLN A 39 7.73 2.41 -5.59
CA GLN A 39 7.08 1.11 -5.42
C GLN A 39 5.72 1.23 -4.71
N LEU A 40 5.63 2.10 -3.70
CA LEU A 40 4.37 2.39 -3.03
C LEU A 40 3.36 3.04 -4.00
N SER A 41 3.78 4.03 -4.79
CA SER A 41 2.90 4.67 -5.77
C SER A 41 2.39 3.68 -6.82
N ALA A 42 3.27 2.84 -7.37
CA ALA A 42 2.89 1.82 -8.35
C ALA A 42 1.82 0.86 -7.78
N LEU A 43 1.98 0.43 -6.53
CA LEU A 43 0.99 -0.39 -5.83
C LEU A 43 -0.35 0.34 -5.69
N LEU A 44 -0.34 1.60 -5.23
CA LEU A 44 -1.56 2.39 -5.05
C LEU A 44 -2.31 2.69 -6.35
N GLU A 45 -1.59 2.75 -7.47
CA GLU A 45 -2.13 2.88 -8.82
C GLU A 45 -2.70 1.56 -9.37
N GLY A 46 -2.41 0.43 -8.71
CA GLY A 46 -2.84 -0.89 -9.13
C GLY A 46 -2.05 -1.42 -10.32
N LEU A 47 -0.82 -0.93 -10.50
CA LEU A 47 0.12 -1.52 -11.46
C LEU A 47 0.54 -2.89 -10.94
N ASP A 48 0.72 -3.82 -11.86
CA ASP A 48 1.20 -5.16 -11.53
C ASP A 48 2.64 -5.08 -11.02
N TRP A 49 2.86 -5.77 -9.90
CA TRP A 49 4.18 -6.01 -9.33
C TRP A 49 4.89 -7.15 -10.06
#